data_AF-A0A931VM89-F1
#
_entry.id   AF-A0A931VM89-F1
#
_cell.length_a   1.000
_cell.length_b   1.000
_cell.length_c   1.000
_cell.angle_alpha   90.00
_cell.angle_beta   90.00
_cell.angle_gamma   90.00
#
_symmetry.space_group_name_H-M   'P 1'
#
loop_
_entity.id
_entity.type
_entity.pdbx_description
1 polymer ?
#
loop_
_entity_poly.entity_id
_entity_poly.type
_entity_poly.pdbx_seq_one_letter_code
_entity_poly.pdbx_strand_id
1 'polypeptide(L)'
;MNITIINDCRDANAAGRQAARAATLLGGTVAFIGVTNDLEASGNLIDALDAIEGKGGIVLVNVAPRNGTAKKWENGTPFGYFWYKETLVLASVDGLTLSLVKK
;
A
#
# COMPACT_ATOMS: atom_id res chain seq x y z
N MET A 1 -10.83 -11.62 -6.42
CA MET A 1 -9.50 -11.04 -6.13
C MET A 1 -9.66 -10.01 -5.03
N ASN A 2 -8.82 -10.08 -3.98
CA ASN A 2 -8.77 -9.06 -2.93
C ASN A 2 -7.80 -7.95 -3.35
N ILE A 3 -8.20 -6.70 -3.18
CA ILE A 3 -7.36 -5.52 -3.39
C ILE A 3 -7.29 -4.77 -2.06
N THR A 4 -6.11 -4.63 -1.49
CA THR A 4 -5.90 -3.86 -0.26
C THR A 4 -5.15 -2.58 -0.59
N ILE A 5 -5.67 -1.43 -0.17
CA ILE A 5 -5.01 -0.14 -0.28
C ILE A 5 -4.57 0.29 1.13
N ILE A 6 -3.28 0.53 1.33
CA ILE A 6 -2.70 1.10 2.54
C ILE A 6 -2.20 2.50 2.19
N ASN A 7 -2.71 3.54 2.84
CA ASN A 7 -2.42 4.92 2.44
C ASN A 7 -2.41 5.91 3.63
N ASP A 8 -1.50 6.87 3.60
CA ASP A 8 -1.42 7.95 4.61
C ASP A 8 -2.43 9.09 4.36
N CYS A 9 -3.00 9.17 3.16
CA CYS A 9 -4.13 10.02 2.81
C CYS A 9 -5.46 9.36 3.18
N ARG A 10 -5.84 9.51 4.46
CA ARG A 10 -7.02 8.90 5.07
C ARG A 10 -8.31 9.73 5.03
N ASP A 11 -8.32 10.80 4.24
CA ASP A 11 -9.56 11.56 3.99
C ASP A 11 -10.61 10.64 3.32
N ALA A 12 -11.86 10.69 3.80
CA ALA A 12 -12.92 9.79 3.34
C ALA A 12 -13.20 9.90 1.84
N ASN A 13 -13.14 11.11 1.28
CA ASN A 13 -13.36 11.34 -0.15
C ASN A 13 -12.16 10.83 -0.96
N ALA A 14 -10.93 11.07 -0.51
CA ALA A 14 -9.73 10.50 -1.14
C ALA A 14 -9.73 8.96 -1.11
N ALA A 15 -10.06 8.36 0.03
CA ALA A 15 -10.19 6.91 0.19
C ALA A 15 -11.25 6.32 -0.76
N GLY A 16 -12.44 6.92 -0.79
CA GLY A 16 -13.53 6.49 -1.66
C GLY A 16 -13.17 6.54 -3.15
N ARG A 17 -12.52 7.62 -3.62
CA ARG A 17 -12.08 7.74 -5.01
C ARG A 17 -11.02 6.70 -5.38
N GLN A 18 -10.08 6.43 -4.49
CA GLN A 18 -9.06 5.40 -4.70
C GLN A 18 -9.68 4.01 -4.77
N ALA A 19 -10.58 3.69 -3.84
CA ALA A 19 -11.28 2.41 -3.82
C ALA A 19 -12.14 2.20 -5.07
N ALA A 20 -12.95 3.19 -5.46
CA ALA A 20 -13.77 3.12 -6.67
C ALA A 20 -12.93 2.91 -7.93
N ARG A 21 -11.81 3.63 -8.05
CA ARG A 21 -10.89 3.49 -9.19
C ARG A 21 -10.23 2.12 -9.22
N ALA A 22 -9.71 1.64 -8.09
CA ALA A 22 -9.05 0.34 -8.01
C ALA A 22 -10.02 -0.80 -8.33
N ALA A 23 -11.23 -0.76 -7.77
CA ALA A 23 -12.28 -1.74 -8.05
C ALA A 23 -12.66 -1.78 -9.55
N THR A 24 -12.80 -0.60 -10.16
CA THR A 24 -13.16 -0.47 -11.59
C THR A 24 -12.05 -0.98 -12.51
N LEU A 25 -10.79 -0.65 -12.21
CA LEU A 25 -9.66 -0.98 -13.08
C LEU A 25 -9.22 -2.44 -12.97
N LEU A 26 -9.21 -2.99 -11.76
CA LEU A 26 -8.61 -4.30 -11.47
C LEU A 26 -9.64 -5.41 -11.32
N GLY A 27 -10.91 -5.08 -11.06
CA GLY A 27 -11.97 -6.05 -10.82
C GLY A 27 -11.79 -6.81 -9.50
N GLY A 28 -12.55 -6.43 -8.47
CA GLY A 28 -12.47 -7.10 -7.17
C GLY A 28 -13.10 -6.31 -6.04
N THR A 29 -12.91 -6.81 -4.82
CA THR A 29 -13.31 -6.11 -3.59
C THR A 29 -12.12 -5.33 -3.05
N VAL A 30 -12.34 -4.06 -2.70
CA VAL A 30 -11.30 -3.19 -2.17
C VAL A 30 -11.47 -3.01 -0.67
N ALA A 31 -10.42 -3.31 0.08
CA ALA A 31 -10.23 -2.88 1.47
C ALA A 31 -9.32 -1.64 1.48
N PHE A 32 -9.66 -0.63 2.28
CA PHE A 32 -8.85 0.57 2.45
C PHE A 32 -8.42 0.70 3.92
N ILE A 33 -7.11 0.86 4.14
CA ILE A 33 -6.48 0.98 5.45
C ILE A 33 -5.74 2.32 5.48
N GLY A 34 -6.26 3.27 6.26
CA GLY A 34 -5.61 4.55 6.50
C GLY A 34 -4.53 4.40 7.57
N VAL A 35 -3.33 4.94 7.31
CA VAL A 35 -2.20 4.92 8.25
C VAL A 35 -1.69 6.32 8.55
N THR A 36 -0.86 6.46 9.59
CA THR A 36 -0.29 7.75 10.03
C THR A 36 1.20 7.87 9.66
N ASN A 37 1.91 6.75 9.50
CA ASN A 37 3.33 6.73 9.14
C ASN A 37 3.72 5.45 8.38
N ASP A 38 4.95 5.44 7.87
CA ASP A 38 5.52 4.36 7.05
C ASP A 38 5.81 3.07 7.85
N LEU A 39 6.13 3.16 9.14
CA LEU A 39 6.29 1.98 10.00
C LEU A 39 4.97 1.25 10.24
N GLU A 40 3.90 2.00 10.54
CA GLU A 40 2.54 1.46 10.65
C GLU A 40 2.10 0.81 9.34
N ALA A 41 2.42 1.42 8.20
CA ALA A 41 2.19 0.84 6.88
C ALA A 41 2.90 -0.51 6.71
N SER A 42 4.13 -0.63 7.22
CA SER A 42 4.89 -1.87 7.17
C SER A 42 4.23 -2.99 7.96
N GLY A 43 3.70 -2.70 9.15
CA GLY A 43 2.94 -3.67 9.95
C GLY A 43 1.67 -4.11 9.23
N ASN A 44 0.86 -3.15 8.78
CA ASN A 44 -0.40 -3.43 8.08
C ASN A 44 -0.19 -4.18 6.76
N LEU A 45 0.96 -4.01 6.09
CA LEU A 45 1.32 -4.81 4.93
C LEU A 45 1.49 -6.30 5.31
N ILE A 46 2.16 -6.60 6.42
CA ILE A 46 2.31 -7.98 6.89
C ILE A 46 0.96 -8.59 7.26
N ASP A 47 0.13 -7.84 8.01
CA ASP A 47 -1.20 -8.29 8.40
C ASP A 47 -2.10 -8.56 7.17
N ALA A 48 -2.01 -7.71 6.14
CA ALA A 48 -2.75 -7.91 4.89
C ALA A 48 -2.27 -9.16 4.13
N LEU A 49 -0.96 -9.38 4.05
CA LEU A 49 -0.40 -10.56 3.37
C LEU A 49 -0.78 -11.86 4.10
N ASP A 50 -0.79 -11.85 5.44
CA ASP A 50 -1.24 -12.97 6.26
C ASP A 50 -2.72 -13.27 6.01
N ALA A 51 -3.58 -12.25 6.03
CA ALA A 51 -5.02 -12.38 5.79
C ALA A 51 -5.37 -12.85 4.36
N ILE A 52 -4.53 -12.56 3.37
CA ILE A 52 -4.69 -13.04 1.98
C ILE A 52 -4.31 -14.53 1.87
N GLU A 53 -3.58 -15.07 2.84
CA GLU A 53 -3.15 -16.48 2.91
C GLU A 53 -2.40 -16.96 1.65
N GLY A 54 -1.69 -16.05 0.98
CA GLY A 54 -0.94 -16.35 -0.23
C GLY A 54 -1.76 -16.59 -1.50
N LYS A 55 -3.07 -16.34 -1.47
CA LYS A 55 -3.97 -16.44 -2.62
C LYS A 55 -3.82 -15.23 -3.54
N GLY A 56 -4.36 -15.32 -4.76
CA GLY A 56 -4.39 -14.22 -5.72
C GLY A 56 -4.96 -12.91 -5.16
N GLY A 57 -4.13 -11.86 -5.12
CA GLY A 57 -4.49 -10.55 -4.58
C GLY A 57 -3.53 -9.43 -4.96
N ILE A 58 -3.89 -8.19 -4.63
CA ILE A 58 -3.08 -6.99 -4.87
C ILE A 58 -3.04 -6.17 -3.59
N VAL A 59 -1.85 -5.76 -3.16
CA VAL A 59 -1.66 -4.82 -2.06
C VAL A 59 -0.97 -3.56 -2.59
N LEU A 60 -1.64 -2.41 -2.46
CA LEU A 60 -1.17 -1.09 -2.89
C LEU A 60 -0.80 -0.28 -1.65
N VAL A 61 0.49 -0.07 -1.39
CA VAL A 61 0.99 0.68 -0.24
C VAL A 61 1.55 2.02 -0.72
N ASN A 62 0.77 3.08 -0.55
CA ASN A 62 1.16 4.44 -0.95
C ASN A 62 1.32 5.31 0.30
N VAL A 63 2.54 5.41 0.79
CA VAL A 63 2.87 6.18 2.00
C VAL A 63 4.08 7.04 1.69
N ALA A 64 3.87 8.36 1.69
CA ALA A 64 4.87 9.36 1.36
C ALA A 64 4.76 10.54 2.34
N PRO A 65 5.15 10.34 3.62
CA PRO A 65 5.03 11.37 4.63
C PRO A 65 5.85 12.59 4.23
N ARG A 66 5.24 13.78 4.22
CA ARG A 66 5.89 15.02 3.79
C ARG A 66 6.85 15.61 4.84
N ASN A 67 7.27 14.80 5.82
CA ASN A 67 8.06 15.19 7.00
C ASN A 67 9.54 15.48 6.67
N GLY A 68 9.86 15.87 5.43
CA GLY A 68 11.19 16.24 4.97
C GLY A 68 11.92 15.16 4.17
N THR A 69 11.72 13.88 4.47
CA THR A 69 12.36 12.75 3.74
C THR A 69 11.86 12.63 2.29
N ALA A 70 10.56 12.83 2.06
CA ALA A 70 9.98 12.81 0.71
C ALA A 70 10.50 13.93 -0.21
N LYS A 71 11.15 14.98 0.32
CA LYS A 71 11.74 16.06 -0.48
C LYS A 71 13.04 15.68 -1.19
N LYS A 72 13.62 14.51 -0.88
CA LYS A 72 14.82 14.03 -1.57
C LYS A 72 14.53 13.62 -3.02
N TRP A 73 13.26 13.39 -3.35
CA TRP A 73 12.82 13.01 -4.68
C TRP A 73 12.07 14.16 -5.34
N GLU A 74 12.43 14.47 -6.59
CA GLU A 74 11.84 15.58 -7.36
C GLU A 74 10.32 15.43 -7.54
N ASN A 75 9.83 14.19 -7.64
CA ASN A 75 8.42 13.87 -7.87
C ASN A 75 7.83 12.95 -6.78
N GLY A 76 8.26 13.14 -5.53
CA GLY A 76 7.81 12.31 -4.40
C GLY A 76 8.43 10.91 -4.37
N THR A 77 8.10 10.14 -3.33
CA THR A 77 8.67 8.81 -3.09
C THR A 77 8.42 7.86 -4.26
N PRO A 78 9.46 7.20 -4.82
CA PRO A 78 9.27 6.25 -5.91
C PRO A 78 8.49 5.02 -5.46
N PHE A 79 7.88 4.34 -6.44
CA PHE A 79 7.21 3.07 -6.24
C PHE A 79 8.05 1.92 -6.77
N GLY A 80 7.93 0.78 -6.10
CA GLY A 80 8.47 -0.51 -6.52
C GLY A 80 7.40 -1.57 -6.35
N TYR A 81 7.68 -2.76 -6.86
CA TYR A 81 6.76 -3.89 -6.71
C TYR A 81 7.52 -5.20 -6.53
N PHE A 82 6.86 -6.17 -5.91
CA PHE A 82 7.32 -7.54 -5.82
C PHE A 82 6.12 -8.48 -5.70
N TRP A 83 6.37 -9.76 -5.95
CA TRP A 83 5.39 -10.81 -5.74
C TRP A 83 5.69 -11.53 -4.43
N TYR A 84 4.65 -11.76 -3.63
CA TYR A 84 4.67 -12.67 -2.50
C TYR A 84 3.64 -13.77 -2.77
N LYS A 85 4.11 -14.98 -3.11
CA LYS A 85 3.26 -16.06 -3.61
C LYS A 85 2.43 -15.55 -4.81
N GLU A 86 1.10 -15.66 -4.76
CA GLU A 86 0.19 -15.16 -5.80
C GLU A 86 -0.27 -13.71 -5.57
N THR A 87 0.27 -13.01 -4.57
CA THR A 87 -0.10 -11.64 -4.24
C THR A 87 0.92 -10.65 -4.81
N LEU A 88 0.44 -9.68 -5.62
CA LEU A 88 1.27 -8.57 -6.10
C LEU A 88 1.27 -7.44 -5.08
N VAL A 89 2.46 -7.02 -4.64
CA VAL A 89 2.65 -5.87 -3.77
C VAL A 89 3.24 -4.73 -4.57
N LEU A 90 2.59 -3.56 -4.58
CA LEU A 90 3.15 -2.30 -5.07
C LEU A 90 3.28 -1.34 -3.90
N ALA A 91 4.46 -0.79 -3.68
CA ALA A 91 4.73 0.01 -2.48
C ALA A 91 5.63 1.20 -2.74
N SER A 92 5.43 2.27 -1.97
CA SER A 92 6.44 3.32 -1.78
C SER A 92 7.72 2.69 -1.21
N VAL A 93 8.86 2.88 -1.88
CA VAL A 93 10.11 2.14 -1.54
C VAL A 93 10.98 2.83 -0.49
N ASP A 94 10.66 4.06 -0.14
CA ASP A 94 11.45 4.83 0.82
C ASP A 94 10.91 4.71 2.25
N GLY A 95 11.76 5.09 3.21
CA GLY A 95 11.45 5.07 4.63
C GLY A 95 11.32 3.64 5.15
N LEU A 96 10.34 3.42 6.02
CA LEU A 96 10.12 2.15 6.72
C LEU A 96 9.00 1.29 6.12
N THR A 97 8.38 1.73 5.02
CA THR A 97 7.23 1.06 4.38
C THR A 97 7.46 -0.44 4.17
N LEU A 98 8.66 -0.82 3.71
CA LEU A 98 9.03 -2.21 3.44
C LEU A 98 9.94 -2.84 4.52
N SER A 99 10.15 -2.17 5.65
CA SER A 99 11.14 -2.59 6.66
C SER A 99 10.84 -3.93 7.35
N LEU A 100 9.56 -4.31 7.46
CA LEU A 100 9.15 -5.60 8.03
C LEU A 100 9.02 -6.73 6.99
N VAL A 101 9.16 -6.42 5.71
CA VAL A 101 9.18 -7.44 4.65
C VAL A 101 10.52 -8.17 4.73
N LYS A 102 10.48 -9.45 5.12
CA LYS A 102 11.68 -10.31 5.20
C LYS A 102 11.87 -11.08 3.91
N LYS A 103 13.14 -11.33 3.57
CA LYS A 103 13.54 -12.25 2.50
C LYS A 103 13.21 -13.69 2.84
#